data_AF-A0A5C7AJM2-F1
#
_entry.id   AF-A0A5C7AJM2-F1
#
_cell.length_a   1.000
_cell.length_b   1.000
_cell.length_c   1.000
_cell.angle_alpha   90.00
_cell.angle_beta   90.00
_cell.angle_gamma   90.00
#
_symmetry.space_group_name_H-M   'P 1'
#
loop_
_entity.id
_entity.type
_entity.pdbx_description
1 polymer ?
#
loop_
_entity_poly.entity_id
_entity_poly.type
_entity_poly.pdbx_seq_one_letter_code
_entity_poly.pdbx_strand_id
1 'polypeptide(L)' 'MTITRSWREQKVMLKLRFSILDDADFEFVEGQRESMMDKLSQKLKKTKEELQALFAELQTY' A
#
# COMPACT_ATOMS: atom_id res chain seq x y z
N MET A 1 -1.81 -18.74 15.17
CA MET A 1 -2.83 -18.18 14.25
C MET A 1 -2.23 -16.95 13.60
N THR A 2 -1.95 -17.00 12.30
CA THR A 2 -1.47 -15.82 11.54
C THR A 2 -2.68 -14.93 11.26
N ILE A 3 -2.89 -13.94 12.12
CA ILE A 3 -3.90 -12.89 11.87
C ILE A 3 -3.32 -12.00 10.77
N THR A 4 -3.95 -11.98 9.61
CA THR A 4 -3.57 -11.10 8.50
C THR A 4 -4.34 -9.79 8.63
N ARG A 5 -3.62 -8.65 8.54
CA ARG A 5 -4.27 -7.34 8.56
C ARG A 5 -5.07 -7.12 7.28
N SER A 6 -6.26 -6.54 7.43
CA SER A 6 -7.11 -6.16 6.32
C SER A 6 -6.45 -5.08 5.46
N TRP A 7 -6.87 -5.00 4.19
CA TRP A 7 -6.43 -3.93 3.28
C TRP A 7 -6.68 -2.53 3.86
N ARG A 8 -7.79 -2.35 4.59
CA ARG A 8 -8.11 -1.07 5.24
C ARG A 8 -7.08 -0.69 6.30
N GLU A 9 -6.64 -1.65 7.11
CA GLU A 9 -5.61 -1.43 8.13
C GLU A 9 -4.24 -1.16 7.49
N GLN A 10 -3.87 -1.92 6.45
CA GLN A 10 -2.62 -1.69 5.71
C GLN A 10 -2.56 -0.26 5.14
N LYS A 11 -3.68 0.23 4.57
CA LYS A 11 -3.78 1.62 4.08
C LYS A 11 -3.59 2.65 5.18
N VAL A 12 -4.22 2.45 6.33
CA VAL A 12 -4.05 3.35 7.49
C VAL A 12 -2.59 3.38 7.93
N MET A 13 -1.94 2.23 8.03
CA MET A 13 -0.52 2.15 8.40
C MET A 13 0.41 2.79 7.37
N LEU A 14 0.14 2.63 6.06
CA LEU A 14 0.90 3.33 5.02
C LEU A 14 0.76 4.85 5.17
N LYS A 15 -0.45 5.37 5.38
CA LYS A 15 -0.69 6.82 5.56
C LYS A 15 -0.02 7.36 6.82
N LEU A 16 0.06 6.56 7.89
CA LEU A 16 0.81 6.92 9.09
C LEU A 16 2.33 6.97 8.84
N ARG A 17 2.86 6.05 8.03
CA ARG A 17 4.30 5.99 7.70
C ARG A 17 4.71 7.03 6.66
N PHE A 18 3.79 7.38 5.76
CA PHE A 18 4.02 8.28 4.65
C PHE A 18 2.92 9.34 4.58
N SER A 19 3.17 10.50 5.20
CA SER A 19 2.23 11.64 5.23
C SER A 19 1.92 12.23 3.85
N ILE A 20 2.67 11.83 2.81
CA ILE A 20 2.41 12.22 1.42
C ILE A 20 1.25 11.44 0.80
N LEU A 21 0.82 10.34 1.44
CA LEU A 21 -0.26 9.50 0.96
C LEU A 21 -1.61 9.95 1.51
N ASP A 22 -2.60 9.99 0.64
CA ASP A 22 -4.00 10.27 0.97
C ASP A 22 -4.89 9.12 0.51
N ASP A 23 -6.20 9.23 0.72
CA ASP A 23 -7.14 8.19 0.31
C ASP A 23 -7.25 8.05 -1.22
N ALA A 24 -7.04 9.13 -1.99
CA ALA A 24 -7.12 9.11 -3.45
C ALA A 24 -5.98 8.29 -4.08
N ASP A 25 -4.82 8.21 -3.42
CA ASP A 25 -3.72 7.32 -3.85
C ASP A 25 -4.10 5.84 -3.81
N PHE A 26 -5.13 5.46 -3.05
CA PHE A 26 -5.61 4.08 -2.95
C PHE A 26 -6.92 3.86 -3.69
N GLU A 27 -7.43 4.86 -4.41
CA GLU A 27 -8.61 4.72 -5.25
C GLU A 27 -8.23 4.11 -6.60
N PHE A 28 -8.92 3.05 -6.98
CA PHE A 28 -8.78 2.41 -8.27
C PHE A 28 -10.10 1.75 -8.67
N VAL A 29 -10.37 1.74 -9.97
CA VAL A 29 -11.45 0.94 -10.54
C VAL A 29 -11.08 -0.53 -10.44
N GLU A 30 -12.07 -1.40 -10.25
CA GLU A 30 -11.88 -2.85 -10.24
C GLU A 30 -11.07 -3.30 -11.46
N GLY A 31 -10.01 -4.07 -11.24
CA GLY A 31 -9.04 -4.46 -12.27
C GLY A 31 -7.84 -3.52 -12.47
N GLN A 32 -7.86 -2.29 -11.95
CA GLN A 32 -6.75 -1.31 -12.08
C GLN A 32 -5.82 -1.24 -10.87
N ARG A 33 -5.80 -2.28 -10.04
CA ARG A 33 -4.95 -2.34 -8.84
C ARG A 33 -3.47 -2.16 -9.18
N GLU A 34 -3.01 -2.75 -10.28
CA GLU A 34 -1.61 -2.65 -10.72
C GLU A 34 -1.22 -1.21 -11.05
N SER A 35 -2.08 -0.46 -11.76
CA SER A 35 -1.85 0.96 -12.05
C SER A 35 -1.74 1.80 -10.78
N MET A 36 -2.57 1.50 -9.77
CA MET A 36 -2.50 2.16 -8.47
C MET A 36 -1.20 1.82 -7.73
N MET A 37 -0.77 0.55 -7.75
CA MET A 37 0.53 0.14 -7.22
C MET A 37 1.69 0.88 -7.89
N ASP A 38 1.67 1.02 -9.22
CA ASP A 38 2.69 1.76 -9.96
C ASP A 38 2.75 3.24 -9.53
N LYS A 39 1.58 3.89 -9.38
CA LYS A 39 1.50 5.27 -8.87
C LYS A 39 2.05 5.40 -7.45
N LEU A 40 1.73 4.46 -6.56
CA LEU A 40 2.28 4.43 -5.21
C LEU A 40 3.81 4.26 -5.21
N SER A 41 4.35 3.34 -6.01
CA SER A 41 5.80 3.17 -6.17
C SER A 41 6.47 4.46 -6.63
N GLN A 42 5.91 5.14 -7.63
CA GLN A 42 6.43 6.43 -8.11
C GLN A 42 6.35 7.53 -7.05
N LYS A 43 5.20 7.67 -6.37
CA LYS A 43 4.98 8.71 -5.34
C LYS A 43 5.90 8.52 -4.14
N LEU A 44 6.11 7.28 -3.73
CA LEU A 44 7.01 6.90 -2.62
C LEU A 44 8.49 6.83 -3.03
N LYS A 45 8.79 6.97 -4.33
CA LYS A 45 10.13 6.77 -4.90
C LYS A 45 10.74 5.42 -4.50
N LYS A 46 9.93 4.37 -4.58
CA LYS A 46 10.29 2.99 -4.24
C LYS A 46 10.15 2.07 -5.43
N THR A 47 10.97 1.03 -5.48
CA THR A 47 10.80 -0.04 -6.48
C THR A 47 9.53 -0.86 -6.19
N LYS A 48 9.12 -1.69 -7.15
CA LYS A 48 7.98 -2.59 -6.97
C LYS A 48 8.23 -3.58 -5.83
N GLU A 49 9.45 -4.09 -5.75
CA GLU A 49 9.88 -5.05 -4.72
C GLU A 49 9.86 -4.41 -3.33
N GLU A 50 10.37 -3.17 -3.20
CA GLU A 50 10.30 -2.43 -1.94
C GLU A 50 8.86 -2.16 -1.52
N LEU A 51 7.99 -1.77 -2.45
CA LEU A 51 6.57 -1.53 -2.15
C LEU A 51 5.88 -2.83 -1.71
N GLN A 52 6.13 -3.94 -2.40
CA GLN A 52 5.60 -5.26 -2.03
C GLN A 52 6.10 -5.72 -0.66
N ALA A 53 7.40 -5.55 -0.38
CA ALA A 53 7.97 -5.86 0.93
C ALA A 53 7.31 -5.04 2.04
N LEU A 54 6.99 -3.77 1.77
CA LEU A 54 6.31 -2.89 2.71
C LEU A 54 4.89 -3.34 2.99
N PHE A 55 4.14 -3.77 1.96
CA PHE A 55 2.82 -4.37 2.17
C PHE A 55 2.89 -5.71 2.92
N ALA A 56 3.89 -6.55 2.62
CA ALA A 56 4.10 -7.81 3.31
C ALA A 56 4.41 -7.59 4.81
N GLU A 57 5.30 -6.64 5.12
CA GLU A 57 5.63 -6.21 6.49
C GLU A 57 4.37 -5.78 7.25
N LEU A 58 3.52 -4.98 6.61
CA LEU A 58 2.28 -4.48 7.21
C LEU A 58 1.17 -5.53 7.31
N GLN A 59 1.22 -6.59 6.51
CA GLN A 59 0.19 -7.64 6.51
C GLN A 59 0.35 -8.62 7.68
N THR A 60 1.57 -8.83 8.17
CA THR A 60 1.89 -9.76 9.26
C THR A 60 1.96 -9.07 10.62
N TYR A 61 1.39 -9.71 11.64
CA TYR A 61 1.60 -9.39 13.05
C TYR A 61 2.86 -10.07 13.59
#